data_AF-A0A0J7NHD9-F1
#
_entry.id   AF-A0A0J7NHD9-F1
#
_cell.length_a   1.000
_cell.length_b   1.000
_cell.length_c   1.000
_cell.angle_alpha   90.00
_cell.angle_beta   90.00
_cell.angle_gamma   90.00
#
_symmetry.space_group_name_H-M   'P 1'
#
loop_
_entity.id
_entity.type
_entity.pdbx_description
1 polymer ?
#
loop_
_entity_poly.entity_id
_entity_poly.type
_entity_poly.pdbx_seq_one_letter_code
_entity_poly.pdbx_strand_id
1 'polypeptide(L)'
;MEIYGESMFWKRFLYWERINSIHPGTDHVMATMVLDLPTFDRKSVSECWATISYEIGETQFQIPVPPVQLTIDEISDCSCMKFLNQNELSAILALKSTSSAEKIVNVRFSKDNQDNSDDQDDSCDDLYESGKKQLFHFLTAKTFVKIYNDVFLVKEHGSLMYCLIELDWSSNTEVNVRIFARSVNQLNIILHFLRTEFPQNMTVMEEVDDCVEAAMALIRELEMIRDKKSALEIQEAKVITDLLIP
;
A
#
# COMPACT_ATOMS: atom_id res chain seq x y z
N MET A 1 11.24 0.17 -31.24
CA MET A 1 11.62 0.85 -29.99
C MET A 1 11.11 -0.04 -28.87
N GLU A 2 11.94 -0.31 -27.88
CA GLU A 2 11.55 -1.06 -26.69
C GLU A 2 10.99 -0.06 -25.67
N ILE A 3 9.82 -0.37 -25.10
CA ILE A 3 9.18 0.42 -24.05
C ILE A 3 9.35 -0.38 -22.77
N TYR A 4 9.94 0.23 -21.75
CA TYR A 4 10.10 -0.39 -20.45
C TYR A 4 8.82 -0.23 -19.63
N GLY A 5 8.68 -1.03 -18.58
CA GLY A 5 7.51 -0.99 -17.72
C GLY A 5 7.61 -1.99 -16.58
N GLU A 6 6.63 -1.93 -15.70
CA GLU A 6 6.48 -2.84 -14.58
C GLU A 6 5.13 -3.56 -14.65
N SER A 7 5.12 -4.83 -14.32
CA SER A 7 3.91 -5.64 -14.18
C SER A 7 3.75 -6.12 -12.75
N MET A 8 2.51 -6.11 -12.25
CA MET A 8 2.20 -6.55 -10.89
C MET A 8 0.91 -7.34 -10.86
N PHE A 9 0.83 -8.27 -9.90
CA PHE A 9 -0.42 -8.94 -9.55
C PHE A 9 -0.95 -8.38 -8.24
N TRP A 10 -2.26 -8.23 -8.17
CA TRP A 10 -2.98 -7.74 -7.03
C TRP A 10 -3.99 -8.78 -6.59
N LYS A 11 -4.06 -9.06 -5.30
CA LYS A 11 -5.10 -9.89 -4.70
C LYS A 11 -5.99 -9.02 -3.84
N ARG A 12 -7.31 -9.24 -3.95
CA ARG A 12 -8.27 -8.58 -3.08
C ARG A 12 -8.51 -9.39 -1.82
N PHE A 13 -8.14 -8.83 -0.67
CA PHE A 13 -8.64 -9.23 0.65
C PHE A 13 -9.59 -8.13 1.16
N LEU A 14 -9.22 -7.41 2.21
CA LEU A 14 -9.92 -6.17 2.61
C LEU A 14 -9.57 -5.01 1.66
N TYR A 15 -8.36 -5.03 1.14
CA TYR A 15 -7.78 -4.08 0.20
C TYR A 15 -7.01 -4.87 -0.87
N TRP A 16 -6.47 -4.15 -1.85
CA TRP A 16 -5.63 -4.75 -2.88
C TRP A 16 -4.17 -4.81 -2.42
N GLU A 17 -3.69 -6.04 -2.24
CA GLU A 17 -2.30 -6.36 -1.89
C GLU A 17 -1.53 -6.77 -3.12
N ARG A 18 -0.27 -6.33 -3.20
CA ARG A 18 0.66 -6.84 -4.21
C ARG A 18 0.99 -8.30 -3.87
N ILE A 19 0.88 -9.17 -4.85
CA ILE A 19 1.28 -10.58 -4.74
C ILE A 19 2.29 -10.92 -5.84
N ASN A 20 3.20 -11.84 -5.53
CA ASN A 20 4.21 -12.31 -6.49
C ASN A 20 3.85 -13.67 -7.11
N SER A 21 2.86 -14.37 -6.55
CA SER A 21 2.41 -15.68 -7.03
C SER A 21 0.89 -15.84 -6.87
N ILE A 22 0.28 -16.56 -7.82
CA ILE A 22 -1.15 -16.88 -7.81
C ILE A 22 -1.29 -18.36 -7.50
N HIS A 23 -2.00 -18.69 -6.41
CA HIS A 23 -2.22 -20.06 -5.99
C HIS A 23 -3.62 -20.55 -6.40
N PRO A 24 -3.82 -21.86 -6.63
CA PRO A 24 -5.15 -22.43 -6.83
C PRO A 24 -6.11 -22.03 -5.70
N GLY A 25 -7.32 -21.58 -6.05
CA GLY A 25 -8.31 -21.07 -5.09
C GLY A 25 -8.10 -19.62 -4.67
N THR A 26 -7.13 -18.91 -5.28
CA THR A 26 -7.03 -17.46 -5.13
C THR A 26 -8.15 -16.77 -5.90
N ASP A 27 -9.18 -16.32 -5.20
CA ASP A 27 -10.26 -15.53 -5.80
C ASP A 27 -9.86 -14.05 -5.93
N HIS A 28 -10.36 -13.39 -6.97
CA HIS A 28 -10.21 -11.95 -7.24
C HIS A 28 -8.75 -11.47 -7.36
N VAL A 29 -8.07 -11.95 -8.41
CA VAL A 29 -6.75 -11.44 -8.82
C VAL A 29 -6.89 -10.45 -9.97
N MET A 30 -6.13 -9.37 -9.92
CA MET A 30 -5.99 -8.41 -11.02
C MET A 30 -4.52 -8.29 -11.42
N ALA A 31 -4.24 -8.29 -12.72
CA ALA A 31 -2.93 -7.97 -13.25
C ALA A 31 -2.91 -6.53 -13.75
N THR A 32 -1.89 -5.77 -13.37
CA THR A 32 -1.63 -4.45 -13.94
C THR A 32 -0.30 -4.45 -14.67
N MET A 33 -0.22 -3.62 -15.71
CA MET A 33 1.01 -3.30 -16.40
C MET A 33 1.09 -1.78 -16.53
N VAL A 34 2.19 -1.21 -16.11
CA VAL A 34 2.50 0.20 -16.27
C VAL A 34 3.68 0.32 -17.21
N LEU A 35 3.54 1.16 -18.23
CA LEU A 35 4.55 1.37 -19.25
C LEU A 35 5.15 2.77 -19.11
N ASP A 36 6.45 2.85 -19.37
CA ASP A 36 7.13 4.12 -19.58
C ASP A 36 6.55 4.83 -20.80
N LEU A 37 6.68 6.16 -20.79
CA LEU A 37 6.16 6.95 -21.89
C LEU A 37 6.94 6.65 -23.18
N PRO A 38 6.28 6.25 -24.28
CA PRO A 38 6.95 6.05 -25.55
C PRO A 38 7.45 7.39 -26.11
N THR A 39 8.54 7.35 -26.89
CA THR A 39 8.98 8.54 -27.63
C THR A 39 8.21 8.67 -28.93
N PHE A 40 7.72 9.87 -29.20
CA PHE A 40 6.98 10.21 -30.41
C PHE A 40 7.86 10.98 -31.39
N ASP A 41 8.89 10.33 -31.93
CA ASP A 41 9.91 11.04 -32.73
C ASP A 41 9.39 11.45 -34.12
N ARG A 42 8.62 10.58 -34.78
CA ARG A 42 8.16 10.77 -36.19
C ARG A 42 6.69 10.48 -36.41
N LYS A 43 6.05 9.77 -35.48
CA LYS A 43 4.65 9.35 -35.56
C LYS A 43 3.93 9.88 -34.33
N SER A 44 2.70 10.33 -34.53
CA SER A 44 1.80 10.75 -33.45
C SER A 44 1.12 9.58 -32.74
N VAL A 45 1.35 8.35 -33.22
CA VAL A 45 0.77 7.11 -32.71
C VAL A 45 1.87 6.09 -32.49
N SER A 46 1.87 5.46 -31.32
CA SER A 46 2.68 4.30 -30.96
C SER A 46 1.76 3.11 -30.74
N GLU A 47 2.08 1.97 -31.33
CA GLU A 47 1.35 0.71 -31.11
C GLU A 47 2.18 -0.17 -30.17
N CYS A 48 1.61 -0.48 -29.02
CA CYS A 48 2.20 -1.29 -27.98
C CYS A 48 1.72 -2.72 -28.12
N TRP A 49 2.68 -3.64 -28.20
CA TRP A 49 2.47 -5.08 -28.20
C TRP A 49 3.07 -5.61 -26.90
N ALA A 50 2.30 -6.38 -26.14
CA ALA A 50 2.76 -6.95 -24.89
C ALA A 50 2.42 -8.43 -24.80
N THR A 51 3.21 -9.16 -24.02
CA THR A 51 2.97 -10.58 -23.74
C THR A 51 3.11 -10.78 -22.25
N ILE A 52 2.12 -11.42 -21.62
CA ILE A 52 2.20 -11.82 -20.22
C ILE A 52 2.89 -13.19 -20.20
N SER A 53 4.05 -13.25 -19.55
CA SER A 53 4.74 -14.52 -19.27
C SER A 53 4.38 -14.98 -17.86
N TYR A 54 4.05 -16.26 -17.69
CA TYR A 54 3.73 -16.84 -16.38
C TYR A 54 4.17 -18.29 -16.30
N GLU A 55 4.30 -18.81 -15.09
CA GLU A 55 4.74 -20.18 -14.82
C GLU A 55 3.65 -20.94 -14.07
N ILE A 56 3.38 -22.18 -14.51
CA ILE A 56 2.54 -23.13 -13.77
C ILE A 56 3.35 -24.39 -13.55
N GLY A 57 3.62 -24.72 -12.29
CA GLY A 57 4.58 -25.78 -11.95
C GLY A 57 5.98 -25.36 -12.39
N GLU A 58 6.61 -26.14 -13.26
CA GLU A 58 7.92 -25.85 -13.86
C GLU A 58 7.81 -25.46 -15.35
N THR A 59 6.58 -25.20 -15.83
CA THR A 59 6.32 -24.91 -17.26
C THR A 59 6.01 -23.43 -17.45
N GLN A 60 6.76 -22.79 -18.34
CA GLN A 60 6.55 -21.40 -18.74
C GLN A 60 5.51 -21.31 -19.87
N PHE A 61 4.61 -20.33 -19.74
CA PHE A 61 3.55 -20.02 -20.67
C PHE A 61 3.57 -18.54 -21.02
N GLN A 62 2.96 -18.21 -22.16
CA GLN A 62 2.84 -16.84 -22.64
C GLN A 62 1.43 -16.59 -23.21
N ILE A 63 0.83 -15.46 -22.85
CA ILE A 63 -0.43 -14.98 -23.42
C ILE A 63 -0.20 -13.62 -24.06
N PRO A 64 -0.52 -13.44 -25.36
CA PRO A 64 -0.43 -12.12 -25.99
C PRO A 64 -1.51 -11.20 -25.43
N VAL A 65 -1.13 -9.96 -25.13
CA VAL A 65 -2.06 -8.87 -24.80
C VAL A 65 -2.53 -8.23 -26.10
N PRO A 66 -3.82 -7.88 -26.22
CA PRO A 66 -4.31 -7.12 -27.38
C PRO A 66 -3.47 -5.86 -27.61
N PRO A 67 -3.15 -5.52 -28.88
CA PRO A 67 -2.37 -4.33 -29.17
C PRO A 67 -3.11 -3.09 -28.69
N VAL A 68 -2.37 -2.20 -28.03
CA VAL A 68 -2.89 -0.92 -27.53
C VAL A 68 -2.24 0.19 -28.34
N GLN A 69 -3.04 1.13 -28.85
CA GLN A 69 -2.52 2.31 -29.51
C GLN A 69 -2.50 3.48 -28.54
N LEU A 70 -1.38 4.20 -28.52
CA LEU A 70 -1.15 5.38 -27.70
C LEU A 70 -0.91 6.57 -28.63
N THR A 71 -1.70 7.61 -28.51
CA THR A 71 -1.54 8.84 -29.29
C THR A 71 -0.92 9.97 -28.47
N ILE A 72 -0.25 10.92 -29.15
CA ILE A 72 0.29 12.12 -28.49
C ILE A 72 -0.83 12.85 -27.73
N ASP A 73 -2.00 13.04 -28.35
CA ASP A 73 -3.10 13.80 -27.75
C ASP A 73 -3.64 13.14 -26.46
N GLU A 74 -3.71 11.81 -26.43
CA GLU A 74 -4.10 11.06 -25.23
C GLU A 74 -3.08 11.18 -24.10
N ILE A 75 -1.81 11.32 -24.44
CA ILE A 75 -0.68 11.39 -23.49
C ILE A 75 -0.40 12.82 -23.02
N SER A 76 -0.43 13.80 -23.93
CA SER A 76 -0.12 15.21 -23.67
C SER A 76 -1.15 15.87 -22.77
N ASP A 77 -2.38 15.36 -22.78
CA ASP A 77 -3.43 15.80 -21.85
C ASP A 77 -3.16 15.37 -20.40
N CYS A 78 -2.04 14.69 -20.12
CA CYS A 78 -1.49 14.40 -18.78
C CYS A 78 -2.52 13.94 -17.75
N SER A 79 -3.58 13.28 -18.21
CA SER A 79 -4.69 12.94 -17.37
C SER A 79 -4.58 11.47 -16.99
N CYS A 80 -3.62 11.15 -16.13
CA CYS A 80 -3.84 10.11 -15.10
C CYS A 80 -5.28 10.15 -14.53
N MET A 81 -5.87 11.35 -14.54
CA MET A 81 -7.24 11.73 -14.21
C MET A 81 -8.35 11.23 -15.15
N LYS A 82 -8.16 11.12 -16.48
CA LYS A 82 -9.21 10.58 -17.37
C LYS A 82 -9.41 9.09 -17.12
N PHE A 83 -8.35 8.36 -16.77
CA PHE A 83 -8.40 6.94 -16.39
C PHE A 83 -9.21 6.72 -15.11
N LEU A 84 -9.06 7.60 -14.10
CA LEU A 84 -9.86 7.55 -12.87
C LEU A 84 -11.36 7.64 -13.17
N ASN A 85 -11.79 8.42 -14.17
CA ASN A 85 -13.21 8.63 -14.46
C ASN A 85 -13.91 7.44 -15.15
N GLN A 86 -13.18 6.47 -15.69
CA GLN A 86 -13.77 5.33 -16.42
C GLN A 86 -13.65 4.00 -15.64
N ASN A 87 -12.58 3.82 -14.87
CA ASN A 87 -12.35 2.65 -14.04
C ASN A 87 -11.46 3.01 -12.85
N GLU A 88 -12.09 3.61 -11.83
CA GLU A 88 -11.43 4.14 -10.63
C GLU A 88 -10.48 3.12 -9.99
N LEU A 89 -10.93 1.86 -9.88
CA LEU A 89 -10.18 0.80 -9.24
C LEU A 89 -8.90 0.43 -10.02
N SER A 90 -9.02 0.20 -11.32
CA SER A 90 -7.86 -0.18 -12.14
C SER A 90 -6.83 0.96 -12.20
N ALA A 91 -7.30 2.21 -12.22
CA ALA A 91 -6.45 3.38 -12.17
C ALA A 91 -5.71 3.52 -10.82
N ILE A 92 -6.37 3.23 -9.70
CA ILE A 92 -5.73 3.20 -8.37
C ILE A 92 -4.63 2.14 -8.34
N LEU A 93 -4.88 0.93 -8.86
CA LEU A 93 -3.87 -0.14 -8.89
C LEU A 93 -2.70 0.20 -9.81
N ALA A 94 -2.96 0.83 -10.95
CA ALA A 94 -1.90 1.34 -11.82
C ALA A 94 -1.06 2.42 -11.11
N LEU A 95 -1.67 3.34 -10.36
CA LEU A 95 -0.94 4.33 -9.57
C LEU A 95 -0.09 3.69 -8.47
N LYS A 96 -0.65 2.72 -7.73
CA LYS A 96 0.10 1.94 -6.74
C LYS A 96 1.30 1.23 -7.38
N SER A 97 1.13 0.71 -8.59
CA SER A 97 2.21 0.06 -9.34
C SER A 97 3.37 1.02 -9.66
N THR A 98 3.13 2.35 -9.72
CA THR A 98 4.19 3.35 -9.90
C THR A 98 4.88 3.78 -8.60
N SER A 99 4.41 3.28 -7.46
CA SER A 99 4.93 3.67 -6.15
C SER A 99 6.15 2.82 -5.81
N SER A 100 7.29 3.49 -5.59
CA SER A 100 8.54 2.83 -5.20
C SER A 100 8.65 2.61 -3.70
N ALA A 101 7.77 3.24 -2.91
CA ALA A 101 7.79 3.18 -1.45
C ALA A 101 6.36 3.08 -0.92
N GLU A 102 6.16 2.13 -0.01
CA GLU A 102 4.91 1.92 0.73
C GLU A 102 5.20 1.95 2.23
N LYS A 103 4.28 2.49 3.02
CA LYS A 103 4.31 2.36 4.47
C LYS A 103 2.92 2.37 5.07
N ILE A 104 2.73 1.52 6.07
CA ILE A 104 1.52 1.50 6.90
C ILE A 104 1.85 2.17 8.23
N VAL A 105 1.00 3.10 8.64
CA VAL A 105 1.10 3.78 9.92
C VAL A 105 -0.26 3.76 10.59
N ASN A 106 -0.25 3.51 11.89
CA ASN A 106 -1.45 3.45 12.69
C ASN A 106 -1.61 4.77 13.44
N VAL A 107 -2.80 5.37 13.37
CA VAL A 107 -3.14 6.63 14.02
C VAL A 107 -4.29 6.39 14.98
N ARG A 108 -4.08 6.70 16.25
CA ARG A 108 -5.08 6.61 17.32
C ARG A 108 -5.71 7.97 17.57
N PHE A 109 -6.98 7.97 17.97
CA PHE A 109 -7.69 9.17 18.37
C PHE A 109 -7.87 9.11 19.88
N SER A 110 -7.03 9.83 20.64
CA SER A 110 -7.16 10.00 22.09
C SER A 110 -7.84 11.34 22.42
N LYS A 111 -8.52 11.38 23.59
CA LYS A 111 -8.99 12.63 24.21
C LYS A 111 -7.88 13.15 25.11
N ASP A 112 -6.95 13.93 24.58
CA ASP A 112 -5.95 14.60 25.43
C ASP A 112 -6.42 16.01 25.80
N ASN A 113 -6.71 16.18 27.09
CA ASN A 113 -6.92 17.42 27.84
C ASN A 113 -8.18 18.25 27.53
N GLN A 114 -9.28 17.92 28.21
CA GLN A 114 -10.16 18.97 28.72
C GLN A 114 -10.39 18.74 30.21
N ASP A 115 -9.67 19.56 31.00
CA ASP A 115 -9.83 19.70 32.44
C ASP A 115 -11.31 19.96 32.81
N ASN A 116 -11.75 19.26 33.86
CA ASN A 116 -12.84 19.64 34.77
C ASN A 116 -14.17 20.07 34.14
N SER A 117 -14.98 19.09 33.72
CA SER A 117 -16.44 19.22 33.84
C SER A 117 -17.01 17.87 34.24
N ASP A 118 -17.31 17.74 35.53
CA ASP A 118 -18.26 16.76 36.05
C ASP A 118 -19.61 17.05 35.40
N ASP A 119 -19.92 16.48 34.24
CA ASP A 119 -21.29 16.32 33.73
C ASP A 119 -21.31 15.31 32.56
N GLN A 120 -21.80 14.12 32.90
CA GLN A 120 -22.67 13.23 32.13
C GLN A 120 -22.47 13.05 30.60
N ASP A 121 -22.27 11.77 30.26
CA ASP A 121 -22.65 11.09 29.01
C ASP A 121 -21.73 11.30 27.78
N ASP A 122 -20.44 10.95 27.92
CA ASP A 122 -19.49 10.88 26.81
C ASP A 122 -19.81 9.67 25.90
N SER A 123 -20.58 9.92 24.85
CA SER A 123 -20.82 8.96 23.78
C SER A 123 -19.51 8.68 23.01
N CYS A 124 -19.17 7.40 22.79
CA CYS A 124 -18.02 7.02 21.96
C CYS A 124 -18.06 7.60 20.52
N ASP A 125 -19.23 8.04 20.08
CA ASP A 125 -19.45 8.57 18.74
C ASP A 125 -18.79 9.95 18.53
N ASP A 126 -18.72 10.78 19.57
CA ASP A 126 -18.15 12.14 19.45
C ASP A 126 -16.63 12.14 19.26
N LEU A 127 -15.93 11.18 19.89
CA LEU A 127 -14.48 11.03 19.77
C LEU A 127 -14.09 10.56 18.36
N TYR A 128 -14.83 9.59 17.83
CA TYR A 128 -14.64 9.05 16.48
C TYR A 128 -14.84 10.15 15.43
N GLU A 129 -15.93 10.91 15.54
CA GLU A 129 -16.22 12.00 14.61
C GLU A 129 -15.18 13.12 14.67
N SER A 130 -14.67 13.44 15.86
CA SER A 130 -13.61 14.45 16.03
C SER A 130 -12.29 14.02 15.38
N GLY A 131 -11.81 12.81 15.69
CA GLY A 131 -10.56 12.28 15.14
C GLY A 131 -10.60 12.14 13.62
N LYS A 132 -11.73 11.66 13.09
CA LYS A 132 -11.98 11.55 11.65
C LYS A 132 -11.99 12.93 10.95
N LYS A 133 -12.61 13.94 11.56
CA LYS A 133 -12.58 15.32 11.06
C LYS A 133 -11.17 15.88 11.05
N GLN A 134 -10.38 15.64 12.10
CA GLN A 134 -8.98 16.07 12.16
C GLN A 134 -8.15 15.44 11.03
N LEU A 135 -8.29 14.13 10.80
CA LEU A 135 -7.57 13.44 9.74
C LEU A 135 -7.97 13.93 8.34
N PHE A 136 -9.27 14.12 8.08
CA PHE A 136 -9.71 14.68 6.79
C PHE A 136 -9.30 16.14 6.61
N HIS A 137 -9.28 16.93 7.68
CA HIS A 137 -8.76 18.28 7.65
C HIS A 137 -7.28 18.28 7.26
N PHE A 138 -6.47 17.41 7.90
CA PHE A 138 -5.07 17.20 7.55
C PHE A 138 -4.88 16.87 6.07
N LEU A 139 -5.60 15.86 5.57
CA LEU A 139 -5.51 15.43 4.17
C LEU A 139 -5.83 16.58 3.22
N THR A 140 -6.92 17.29 3.48
CA THR A 140 -7.36 18.45 2.67
C THR A 140 -6.33 19.58 2.72
N ALA A 141 -5.78 19.88 3.90
CA ALA A 141 -4.75 20.91 4.08
C ALA A 141 -3.43 20.58 3.36
N LYS A 142 -3.15 19.30 3.11
CA LYS A 142 -2.02 18.80 2.31
C LYS A 142 -2.41 18.45 0.87
N THR A 143 -3.51 19.01 0.38
CA THR A 143 -4.01 18.93 -1.01
C THR A 143 -4.36 17.51 -1.51
N PHE A 144 -4.55 16.58 -0.58
CA PHE A 144 -5.11 15.27 -0.88
C PHE A 144 -6.60 15.38 -1.18
N VAL A 145 -7.00 14.84 -2.32
CA VAL A 145 -8.39 14.80 -2.77
C VAL A 145 -8.88 13.36 -2.75
N LYS A 146 -10.06 13.12 -2.17
CA LYS A 146 -10.73 11.82 -2.19
C LYS A 146 -11.04 11.43 -3.65
N ILE A 147 -10.58 10.25 -4.06
CA ILE A 147 -10.79 9.73 -5.42
C ILE A 147 -11.70 8.50 -5.46
N TYR A 148 -11.73 7.70 -4.40
CA TYR A 148 -12.56 6.50 -4.32
C TYR A 148 -12.66 6.03 -2.87
N ASN A 149 -13.87 5.82 -2.32
CA ASN A 149 -14.05 5.39 -0.92
C ASN A 149 -13.09 6.11 0.04
N ASP A 150 -12.21 5.41 0.76
CA ASP A 150 -11.23 6.00 1.68
C ASP A 150 -9.82 6.13 1.06
N VAL A 151 -9.76 6.29 -0.27
CA VAL A 151 -8.55 6.52 -1.05
C VAL A 151 -8.44 7.98 -1.47
N PHE A 152 -7.27 8.57 -1.22
CA PHE A 152 -6.94 9.97 -1.42
C PHE A 152 -5.69 10.12 -2.28
N LEU A 153 -5.67 11.13 -3.15
CA LEU A 153 -4.58 11.38 -4.10
C LEU A 153 -4.24 12.87 -4.15
N VAL A 154 -2.95 13.20 -4.16
CA VAL A 154 -2.51 14.56 -4.49
C VAL A 154 -2.45 14.72 -6.01
N LYS A 155 -3.35 15.57 -6.52
CA LYS A 155 -3.49 15.87 -7.96
C LYS A 155 -2.70 17.11 -8.38
N GLU A 156 -2.38 17.97 -7.42
CA GLU A 156 -1.71 19.24 -7.67
C GLU A 156 -0.21 19.03 -7.94
N HIS A 157 0.35 19.87 -8.79
CA HIS A 157 1.79 19.90 -9.01
C HIS A 157 2.51 20.35 -7.73
N GLY A 158 3.45 19.52 -7.26
CA GLY A 158 4.18 19.80 -6.02
C GLY A 158 5.03 18.62 -5.58
N SER A 159 5.61 18.73 -4.38
CA SER A 159 6.48 17.70 -3.81
C SER A 159 5.76 16.38 -3.56
N LEU A 160 4.46 16.41 -3.25
CA LEU A 160 3.64 15.23 -2.96
C LEU A 160 2.85 14.73 -4.17
N MET A 161 3.11 15.27 -5.38
CA MET A 161 2.37 14.87 -6.58
C MET A 161 2.36 13.35 -6.75
N TYR A 162 1.17 12.80 -7.01
CA TYR A 162 0.90 11.37 -7.15
C TYR A 162 1.09 10.50 -5.91
N CYS A 163 1.30 11.09 -4.72
CA CYS A 163 1.20 10.33 -3.49
C CYS A 163 -0.25 9.92 -3.24
N LEU A 164 -0.44 8.67 -2.84
CA LEU A 164 -1.75 8.08 -2.58
C LEU A 164 -1.82 7.63 -1.12
N ILE A 165 -2.95 7.92 -0.48
CA ILE A 165 -3.24 7.51 0.89
C ILE A 165 -4.50 6.65 0.88
N GLU A 166 -4.46 5.49 1.53
CA GLU A 166 -5.64 4.69 1.83
C GLU A 166 -5.86 4.66 3.34
N LEU A 167 -7.10 4.87 3.76
CA LEU A 167 -7.48 4.75 5.16
C LEU A 167 -8.24 3.45 5.37
N ASP A 168 -7.83 2.69 6.37
CA ASP A 168 -8.48 1.47 6.80
C ASP A 168 -8.82 1.59 8.30
N TRP A 169 -10.11 1.66 8.59
CA TRP A 169 -10.61 1.90 9.94
C TRP A 169 -10.63 0.57 10.71
N SER A 170 -9.62 0.33 11.55
CA SER A 170 -9.55 -0.87 12.40
C SER A 170 -10.57 -0.83 13.53
N SER A 171 -10.90 0.37 14.02
CA SER A 171 -11.92 0.61 15.05
C SER A 171 -12.42 2.06 15.03
N ASN A 172 -13.37 2.39 15.90
CA ASN A 172 -13.85 3.78 16.08
C ASN A 172 -12.79 4.73 16.67
N THR A 173 -11.64 4.23 17.12
CA THR A 173 -10.60 5.04 17.76
C THR A 173 -9.24 4.90 17.09
N GLU A 174 -9.16 4.15 16.00
CA GLU A 174 -7.89 3.81 15.36
C GLU A 174 -8.08 3.62 13.85
N VAL A 175 -7.12 4.15 13.08
CA VAL A 175 -7.09 4.02 11.63
C VAL A 175 -5.69 3.68 11.15
N ASN A 176 -5.61 2.70 10.26
CA ASN A 176 -4.42 2.37 9.51
C ASN A 176 -4.37 3.26 8.27
N VAL A 177 -3.35 4.10 8.19
CA VAL A 177 -3.05 4.97 7.07
C VAL A 177 -1.98 4.31 6.23
N ARG A 178 -2.29 3.96 5.00
CA ARG A 178 -1.34 3.40 4.04
C ARG A 178 -0.91 4.45 3.07
N ILE A 179 0.40 4.61 2.94
CA ILE A 179 1.01 5.68 2.19
C ILE A 179 1.76 5.04 1.03
N PHE A 180 1.38 5.40 -0.18
CA PHE A 180 2.03 5.01 -1.42
C PHE A 180 2.71 6.25 -2.01
N ALA A 181 4.02 6.17 -2.23
CA ALA A 181 4.84 7.27 -2.72
C ALA A 181 5.79 6.81 -3.83
N ARG A 182 6.15 7.72 -4.73
CA ARG A 182 7.11 7.46 -5.83
C ARG A 182 8.57 7.59 -5.41
N SER A 183 8.81 8.01 -4.17
CA SER A 183 10.16 8.08 -3.59
C SER A 183 10.09 8.01 -2.07
N VAL A 184 11.19 7.55 -1.48
CA VAL A 184 11.38 7.55 -0.02
C VAL A 184 11.32 8.97 0.55
N ASN A 185 11.75 9.98 -0.21
CA ASN A 185 11.68 11.38 0.22
C ASN A 185 10.24 11.87 0.37
N GLN A 186 9.38 11.56 -0.61
CA GLN A 186 7.95 11.85 -0.53
C GLN A 186 7.30 11.17 0.67
N LEU A 187 7.59 9.88 0.86
CA LEU A 187 7.11 9.13 2.01
C LEU A 187 7.53 9.79 3.33
N ASN A 188 8.81 10.14 3.47
CA ASN A 188 9.34 10.78 4.67
C ASN A 188 8.68 12.13 4.97
N ILE A 189 8.36 12.92 3.94
CA ILE A 189 7.62 14.19 4.12
C ILE A 189 6.23 13.92 4.69
N ILE A 190 5.50 12.95 4.15
CA ILE A 190 4.14 12.60 4.63
C ILE A 190 4.22 12.09 6.07
N LEU A 191 5.17 11.19 6.37
CA LEU A 191 5.39 10.67 7.73
C LEU A 191 5.71 11.80 8.71
N HIS A 192 6.52 12.78 8.32
CA HIS A 192 6.83 13.92 9.16
C HIS A 192 5.58 14.76 9.43
N PHE A 193 4.78 15.05 8.40
CA PHE A 193 3.53 15.78 8.57
C PHE A 193 2.53 15.06 9.48
N LEU A 194 2.37 13.74 9.32
CA LEU A 194 1.53 12.94 10.20
C LEU A 194 2.02 12.96 11.64
N ARG A 195 3.34 12.89 11.89
CA ARG A 195 3.91 13.02 13.24
C ARG A 195 3.70 14.40 13.84
N THR A 196 3.69 15.46 13.03
CA THR A 196 3.39 16.81 13.52
C THR A 196 1.95 16.96 13.95
N GLU A 197 1.00 16.38 13.20
CA GLU A 197 -0.42 16.42 13.52
C GLU A 197 -0.83 15.44 14.63
N PHE A 198 -0.17 14.26 14.68
CA PHE A 198 -0.47 13.17 15.61
C PHE A 198 0.78 12.71 16.39
N PRO A 199 1.43 13.59 17.17
CA PRO A 199 2.75 13.33 17.75
C PRO A 199 2.81 12.18 18.74
N GLN A 200 1.74 11.93 19.49
CA GLN A 200 1.69 10.89 20.53
C GLN A 200 0.84 9.67 20.13
N ASN A 201 0.10 9.79 19.03
CA ASN A 201 -0.92 8.81 18.65
C ASN A 201 -0.57 8.05 17.37
N MET A 202 0.58 8.35 16.77
CA MET A 202 1.04 7.70 15.56
C MET A 202 2.07 6.63 15.90
N THR A 203 1.81 5.40 15.48
CA THR A 203 2.80 4.31 15.50
C THR A 203 3.08 3.86 14.08
N VAL A 204 4.35 3.70 13.74
CA VAL A 204 4.73 3.14 12.44
C VAL A 204 4.58 1.64 12.55
N MET A 205 3.71 1.05 11.74
CA MET A 205 3.67 -0.41 11.62
C MET A 205 4.90 -0.79 10.79
N GLU A 206 5.89 -1.36 11.45
CA GLU A 206 6.87 -2.17 10.74
C GLU A 206 6.09 -3.38 10.21
N GLU A 207 6.14 -3.61 8.90
CA GLU A 207 5.86 -4.96 8.40
C GLU A 207 6.74 -5.87 9.24
N VAL A 208 6.14 -6.86 9.90
CA VAL A 208 6.93 -7.91 10.53
C VAL A 208 7.68 -8.53 9.37
N ASP A 209 8.94 -8.15 9.22
CA ASP A 209 9.82 -8.73 8.23
C ASP A 209 9.85 -10.22 8.57
N ASP A 210 9.39 -11.08 7.66
CA ASP A 210 9.42 -12.52 7.84
C ASP A 210 10.83 -12.97 8.28
N CYS A 211 11.87 -12.23 7.87
CA CYS A 211 13.25 -12.46 8.31
C CYS A 211 13.48 -12.15 9.80
N VAL A 212 12.83 -11.11 10.35
CA VAL A 212 12.90 -10.74 11.77
C VAL A 212 12.13 -11.75 12.61
N GLU A 213 10.95 -12.20 12.17
CA GLU A 213 10.19 -13.24 12.86
C GLU A 213 10.95 -14.58 12.84
N ALA A 214 11.51 -14.96 11.69
CA ALA A 214 12.39 -16.11 11.56
C ALA A 214 13.64 -16.00 12.45
N ALA A 215 14.27 -14.83 12.52
CA ALA A 215 15.43 -14.59 13.38
C ALA A 215 15.08 -14.70 14.86
N MET A 216 13.93 -14.16 15.28
CA MET A 216 13.45 -14.29 16.67
C MET A 216 13.12 -15.75 17.02
N ALA A 217 12.52 -16.50 16.10
CA ALA A 217 12.24 -17.93 16.28
C ALA A 217 13.54 -18.73 16.46
N LEU A 218 14.55 -18.48 15.61
CA LEU A 218 15.86 -19.12 15.71
C LEU A 218 16.60 -18.74 17.01
N ILE A 219 16.58 -17.46 17.42
CA ILE A 219 17.15 -17.03 18.70
C ILE A 219 16.49 -17.80 19.84
N ARG A 220 15.16 -17.89 19.86
CA ARG A 220 14.43 -18.61 20.90
C ARG A 220 14.81 -20.08 20.93
N GLU A 221 14.92 -20.76 19.79
CA GLU A 221 15.39 -22.15 19.73
C GLU A 221 16.80 -22.29 20.34
N LEU A 222 17.74 -21.42 19.93
CA LEU A 222 19.11 -21.43 20.45
C LEU A 222 19.17 -21.17 21.96
N GLU A 223 18.32 -20.29 22.48
CA GLU A 223 18.21 -20.03 23.92
C GLU A 223 17.67 -21.25 24.68
N MET A 224 16.65 -21.93 24.14
CA MET A 224 16.12 -23.16 24.75
C MET A 224 17.20 -24.26 24.82
N ILE A 225 18.03 -24.39 23.77
CA ILE A 225 19.17 -25.33 23.73
C ILE A 225 20.25 -24.92 24.74
N ARG A 226 20.66 -23.63 24.73
CA ARG A 226 21.68 -23.07 25.63
C ARG A 226 21.31 -23.29 27.09
N ASP A 227 20.06 -23.02 27.43
CA ASP A 227 19.55 -23.08 28.80
C ASP A 227 19.16 -24.50 29.23
N LYS A 228 19.42 -25.51 28.37
CA LYS A 228 19.17 -26.95 28.61
C LYS A 228 17.73 -27.20 29.08
N LYS A 229 16.78 -26.55 28.40
CA LYS A 229 15.34 -26.75 28.60
C LYS A 229 14.94 -28.18 28.25
N SER A 230 13.70 -28.55 28.56
CA SER A 230 13.24 -29.91 28.30
C SER A 230 13.28 -30.23 26.81
N ALA A 231 13.46 -31.51 26.47
CA ALA A 231 13.47 -31.95 25.07
C ALA A 231 12.19 -31.56 24.31
N LEU A 232 11.05 -31.50 25.03
CA LEU A 232 9.77 -31.08 24.47
C LEU A 232 9.75 -29.59 24.11
N GLU A 233 10.22 -28.71 25.00
CA GLU A 233 10.30 -27.27 24.74
C GLU A 233 11.27 -26.94 23.58
N ILE A 234 12.40 -27.64 23.51
CA ILE A 234 13.36 -27.48 22.41
C ILE A 234 12.71 -27.91 21.08
N GLN A 235 11.95 -29.01 21.09
CA GLN A 235 11.31 -29.52 19.88
C GLN A 235 10.16 -28.64 19.40
N GLU A 236 9.38 -28.05 20.32
CA GLU A 236 8.36 -27.05 19.97
C GLU A 236 8.99 -25.80 19.35
N ALA A 237 10.06 -25.27 19.93
CA ALA A 237 10.78 -24.12 19.37
C ALA A 237 11.33 -24.43 17.97
N LYS A 238 11.89 -25.63 17.79
CA LYS A 238 12.44 -26.07 16.50
C LYS A 238 11.38 -26.20 15.41
N VAL A 239 10.18 -26.73 15.72
CA VAL A 239 9.09 -26.82 14.73
C VAL A 239 8.69 -25.44 14.24
N ILE A 240 8.66 -24.44 15.12
CA ILE A 240 8.36 -23.06 14.75
C ILE A 240 9.47 -22.47 13.87
N THR A 241 10.74 -22.71 14.19
CA THR A 241 11.86 -22.28 13.34
C THR A 241 11.81 -22.94 11.95
N ASP A 242 11.60 -24.26 11.87
CA ASP A 242 11.53 -25.02 10.62
C ASP A 242 10.33 -24.60 9.74
N LEU A 243 9.26 -24.07 10.36
CA LEU A 243 8.11 -23.50 9.63
C LEU A 243 8.41 -22.14 9.00
N LEU A 244 9.26 -21.34 9.65
CA LEU A 244 9.58 -19.96 9.24
C LEU A 244 10.86 -19.88 8.39
N ILE A 245 11.73 -20.89 8.47
CA ILE A 245 12.98 -21.02 7.71
C ILE A 245 12.93 -22.34 6.92
N PRO A 246 12.52 -22.33 5.63
CA PRO A 246 12.44 -23.53 4.79
C PRO A 246 13.81 -24.11 4.41
#